data_AF-W0DZF4-F1
#
_entry.id   AF-W0DZF4-F1
#
_cell.length_a   1.000
_cell.length_b   1.000
_cell.length_c   1.000
_cell.angle_alpha   90.00
_cell.angle_beta   90.00
_cell.angle_gamma   90.00
#
_symmetry.space_group_name_H-M   'P 1'
#
loop_
_entity.id
_entity.type
_entity.pdbx_description
1 polymer ?
#
loop_
_entity_poly.entity_id
_entity_poly.type
_entity_poly.pdbx_seq_one_letter_code
_entity_poly.pdbx_strand_id
1 'polypeptide(L)' 'MLIEALILSTPVVSTDCPTGPNEILTGSLQVCLANYRDTDDISKKALKALDYYPVIQKETLKKFSFEGYIEKLIYLTKNA' A
#
# COMPACT_ATOMS: atom_id res chain seq x y z
N MET A 1 2.24 9.73 -0.22
CA MET A 1 3.25 9.33 -1.22
C MET A 1 3.63 7.83 -1.09
N LEU A 2 2.66 6.90 -1.05
CA LEU A 2 2.93 5.45 -1.19
C LEU A 2 2.22 4.90 -2.43
N ILE A 3 0.95 5.27 -2.61
CA ILE A 3 0.14 4.92 -3.79
C ILE A 3 0.82 5.39 -5.09
N GLU A 4 1.32 6.63 -5.14
CA GLU A 4 2.00 7.18 -6.32
C GLU A 4 3.26 6.38 -6.68
N ALA A 5 4.05 5.99 -5.68
CA ALA A 5 5.23 5.15 -5.90
C ALA A 5 4.83 3.80 -6.49
N LEU A 6 3.78 3.16 -5.95
CA LEU A 6 3.26 1.89 -6.49
C LEU A 6 2.72 2.03 -7.92
N ILE A 7 2.06 3.14 -8.26
CA ILE A 7 1.59 3.43 -9.63
C ILE A 7 2.77 3.51 -10.60
N LEU A 8 3.89 4.09 -10.17
CA LEU A 8 5.13 4.20 -10.94
C LEU A 8 5.97 2.91 -10.92
N SER A 9 5.43 1.81 -10.38
CA SER A 9 6.13 0.54 -10.21
C SER A 9 7.39 0.64 -9.35
N THR A 10 7.44 1.62 -8.44
CA THR A 10 8.53 1.78 -7.48
C THR A 10 8.24 0.93 -6.23
N PRO A 11 9.17 0.04 -5.82
CA PRO A 11 9.05 -0.71 -4.57
C PRO A 11 8.83 0.19 -3.36
N VAL A 12 7.94 -0.23 -2.45
CA VAL A 12 7.62 0.49 -1.22
C VAL A 12 7.80 -0.43 -0.02
N VAL A 13 8.56 0.02 0.97
CA VAL A 13 8.61 -0.58 2.30
C VAL A 13 8.25 0.53 3.30
N SER A 14 7.38 0.23 4.25
CA SER A 14 6.90 1.22 5.22
C SER A 14 6.62 0.56 6.56
N THR A 15 6.56 1.34 7.64
CA THR A 15 6.12 0.83 8.94
C THR A 15 4.64 0.43 8.91
N ASP A 16 4.29 -0.59 9.69
CA ASP A 16 2.94 -1.06 9.93
C ASP A 16 2.20 -0.10 10.84
N CYS A 17 1.65 0.95 10.22
CA CYS A 17 0.79 1.94 10.86
C CYS A 17 -0.67 1.68 10.49
N PRO A 18 -1.61 1.85 11.44
CA PRO A 18 -3.01 1.47 11.26
C PRO A 18 -3.72 2.23 10.14
N THR A 19 -3.24 3.43 9.79
CA THR A 19 -3.80 4.25 8.71
C THR A 19 -2.72 4.56 7.68
N GLY A 20 -3.06 4.45 6.39
CA GLY A 20 -2.11 4.63 5.29
C GLY A 20 -1.38 3.34 4.91
N PRO A 21 -0.18 3.02 5.44
CA PRO A 21 0.60 1.87 5.00
C PRO A 21 -0.14 0.53 5.08
N ASN A 22 -0.79 0.21 6.20
CA ASN A 22 -1.50 -1.05 6.37
C ASN A 22 -2.69 -1.17 5.40
N GLU A 23 -3.37 -0.06 5.14
CA GLU A 23 -4.46 0.02 4.17
C GLU A 23 -3.97 -0.09 2.71
N ILE A 24 -2.74 0.35 2.40
CA ILE A 24 -2.20 0.39 1.03
C ILE A 24 -1.45 -0.91 0.69
N LEU A 25 -0.58 -1.39 1.57
CA LEU A 25 0.27 -2.56 1.38
C LEU A 25 -0.45 -3.84 1.82
N THR A 26 -1.53 -4.17 1.12
CA THR A 26 -2.39 -5.33 1.41
C THR A 26 -2.05 -6.55 0.55
N GLY A 27 -2.56 -7.73 0.91
CA GLY A 27 -2.34 -8.97 0.15
C GLY A 27 -0.86 -9.32 0.06
N SER A 28 -0.35 -9.56 -1.15
CA SER A 28 1.07 -9.91 -1.38
C SER A 28 2.04 -8.81 -0.91
N LEU A 29 1.61 -7.56 -0.81
CA LEU A 29 2.43 -6.43 -0.37
C LEU A 29 2.56 -6.34 1.16
N GLN A 30 1.81 -7.12 1.95
CA GLN A 30 1.92 -7.09 3.42
C GLN A 30 3.32 -7.44 3.92
N VAL A 31 4.09 -8.21 3.16
CA VAL A 31 5.49 -8.55 3.49
C VAL A 31 6.40 -7.31 3.54
N CYS A 32 5.97 -6.19 2.95
CA CYS A 32 6.67 -4.92 2.91
C CYS A 32 6.33 -3.99 4.08
N LEU A 33 5.43 -4.42 4.99
CA LEU A 33 5.13 -3.70 6.23
C LEU A 33 6.11 -4.10 7.32
N ALA A 34 6.91 -3.15 7.80
CA ALA A 34 7.86 -3.33 8.89
C ALA A 34 7.23 -3.04 10.26
N ASN A 35 7.66 -3.71 11.32
CA ASN A 35 7.17 -3.47 12.66
C ASN A 35 7.36 -2.00 13.06
N TYR A 36 6.38 -1.44 13.79
CA TYR A 36 6.44 -0.06 14.25
C TYR A 36 7.65 0.15 15.18
N ARG A 37 8.48 1.16 14.88
CA ARG A 37 9.72 1.52 15.62
C ARG A 37 10.79 0.42 15.65
N ASP A 38 10.77 -0.51 14.69
CA ASP A 38 11.78 -1.55 14.53
C ASP A 38 12.70 -1.21 13.34
N THR A 39 13.85 -0.61 13.64
CA THR A 39 14.83 -0.19 12.63
C THR A 39 15.49 -1.38 11.93
N ASP A 40 15.62 -2.51 12.61
CA ASP A 40 16.26 -3.70 12.04
C ASP A 40 15.32 -4.38 11.05
N ASP A 41 14.03 -4.48 11.39
CA ASP A 41 13.03 -5.07 10.53
C ASP A 41 12.79 -4.25 9.26
N ILE A 42 12.68 -2.92 9.36
CA ILE A 42 12.52 -2.07 8.16
C ILE A 42 13.76 -2.15 7.25
N SER A 43 14.97 -2.22 7.83
CA SER A 43 16.21 -2.37 7.06
C SER A 43 16.24 -3.72 6.32
N LYS A 44 15.88 -4.82 7.02
CA LYS A 44 15.81 -6.16 6.42
C LYS A 44 14.79 -6.22 5.28
N LYS A 45 13.61 -5.61 5.45
CA LYS A 45 12.56 -5.58 4.43
C LYS A 45 12.95 -4.70 3.24
N ALA A 46 13.61 -3.57 3.47
CA ALA A 46 14.14 -2.71 2.40
C ALA A 46 15.18 -3.47 1.55
N LEU A 47 16.12 -4.17 2.18
CA LEU A 47 17.09 -5.01 1.45
C LEU A 47 16.42 -6.12 0.65
N LYS A 48 15.46 -6.84 1.25
CA LYS A 48 14.68 -7.87 0.53
C LYS A 48 13.94 -7.30 -0.67
N ALA A 49 13.38 -6.10 -0.57
CA ALA A 49 12.66 -5.44 -1.65
C ALA A 49 13.57 -5.03 -2.82
N LEU A 50 14.87 -4.83 -2.58
CA LEU A 50 15.86 -4.62 -3.65
C LEU A 50 16.16 -5.91 -4.41
N ASP A 51 16.21 -7.05 -3.71
CA ASP A 51 16.45 -8.36 -4.32
C ASP A 51 15.21 -8.88 -5.07
N TYR A 52 14.04 -8.77 -4.43
CA TYR A 52 12.76 -9.22 -4.97
C TYR A 52 11.61 -8.42 -4.36
N TYR A 53 10.80 -7.82 -5.22
CA TYR A 53 9.58 -7.13 -4.82
C TYR A 53 8.35 -7.86 -5.35
N PRO A 54 7.29 -8.07 -4.53
CA PRO A 54 6.06 -8.68 -5.02
C PRO A 54 5.46 -7.87 -6.17
N VAL A 55 4.90 -8.56 -7.17
CA VAL A 55 4.25 -7.90 -8.31
C VAL A 55 3.11 -7.00 -7.81
N ILE A 56 3.15 -5.73 -8.22
CA ILE A 56 2.11 -4.75 -7.91
C ILE A 56 0.90 -5.04 -8.81
N GLN A 57 -0.12 -5.67 -8.24
CA GLN A 57 -1.37 -5.95 -8.94
C GLN A 57 -2.18 -4.65 -9.10
N LYS A 58 -2.68 -4.38 -10.31
CA LYS A 58 -3.49 -3.18 -10.60
C LYS A 58 -4.77 -3.16 -9.75
N GLU A 59 -5.29 -4.33 -9.45
CA GLU A 59 -6.47 -4.57 -8.63
C GLU A 59 -6.27 -4.01 -7.21
N THR A 60 -5.07 -4.15 -6.64
CA THR A 60 -4.72 -3.60 -5.31
C THR A 60 -4.80 -2.07 -5.29
N LEU A 61 -4.53 -1.42 -6.43
CA LEU A 61 -4.56 0.04 -6.56
C LEU A 61 -5.94 0.57 -6.99
N LYS A 62 -6.83 -0.28 -7.52
CA LYS A 62 -8.14 0.13 -8.04
C LYS A 62 -8.98 0.87 -6.99
N LYS A 63 -8.90 0.50 -5.71
CA LYS A 63 -9.62 1.20 -4.63
C LYS A 63 -9.18 2.66 -4.41
N PHE A 64 -7.99 3.01 -4.91
CA PHE A 64 -7.45 4.37 -4.88
C PHE A 64 -7.58 5.08 -6.22
N SER A 65 -8.30 4.50 -7.19
CA SER A 65 -8.64 5.15 -8.45
C SER A 65 -9.69 6.25 -8.26
N PHE A 66 -9.76 7.15 -9.24
CA PHE A 66 -10.80 8.17 -9.28
C PHE A 66 -12.19 7.53 -9.29
N GLU A 67 -12.38 6.50 -10.12
CA GLU A 67 -13.64 5.77 -10.25
C GLU A 67 -14.06 5.13 -8.92
N GLY A 68 -13.14 4.43 -8.25
CA GLY A 68 -13.40 3.80 -6.96
C GLY A 68 -13.76 4.82 -5.87
N TYR A 69 -13.16 6.01 -5.92
CA TYR A 69 -13.50 7.09 -4.99
C TYR A 69 -14.87 7.71 -5.28
N ILE A 70 -15.20 7.94 -6.57
CA ILE A 70 -16.51 8.47 -6.98
C ILE A 70 -17.63 7.49 -6.63
N GLU A 71 -17.46 6.19 -6.86
CA GLU A 71 -18.42 5.16 -6.45
C GLU A 71 -18.70 5.22 -4.95
N LYS A 72 -17.65 5.37 -4.13
CA LYS A 72 -17.78 5.53 -2.67
C LYS A 72 -18.54 6.79 -2.28
N LEU A 73 -18.28 7.93 -2.92
CA LEU A 73 -19.00 9.19 -2.65
C LEU A 73 -20.47 9.11 -3.06
N ILE A 74 -20.79 8.52 -4.21
CA ILE A 74 -22.17 8.31 -4.66
C ILE A 74 -22.91 7.41 -3.67
N TYR A 75 -22.29 6.33 -3.20
CA TYR A 75 -22.88 5.46 -2.19
C TYR A 75 -23.20 6.24 -0.90
N LEU A 76 -22.26 7.04 -0.39
CA LEU A 76 -22.45 7.79 0.85
C LEU A 76 -23.53 8.86 0.73
N THR A 77 -23.64 9.54 -0.41
CA THR A 77 -24.65 10.59 -0.62
C THR A 77 -26.07 10.05 -0.83
N LYS A 78 -26.21 8.81 -1.33
CA LYS A 78 -27.53 8.13 -1.48
C LYS A 78 -28.05 7.48 -0.20
N ASN A 79 -27.18 7.26 0.78
CA ASN A 79 -27.49 6.63 2.07
C ASN A 79 -27.29 7.57 3.26
N ALA A 80 -27.19 8.89 3.00
CA ALA A 80 -27.18 9.96 3.99
C ALA A 80 -28.59 10.54 4.12
#